data_AF-A0A7X8UXY6-F1
#
_entry.id   AF-A0A7X8UXY6-F1
#
_cell.length_a   1.000
_cell.length_b   1.000
_cell.length_c   1.000
_cell.angle_alpha   90.00
_cell.angle_beta   90.00
_cell.angle_gamma   90.00
#
_symmetry.space_group_name_H-M   'P 1'
#
loop_
_entity.id
_entity.type
_entity.pdbx_description
1 polymer ?
#
loop_
_entity_poly.entity_id
_entity_poly.type
_entity_poly.pdbx_seq_one_letter_code
_entity_poly.pdbx_strand_id
1 'polypeptide(L)'
;SWPDRFRYVHQRLTHQTEVLARRLGFDRVDGLEGPTAERVRDSSLAQYHALRQYRPTPLSADIVLLRAEQTAEVRDPRADDLYLGWNSLIRGRIRILPITGSHTGIFVGENVRTVAAAIQLALDTKAAGTRSLADFGQPVITR
;
A
#
# COMPACT_ATOMS: atom_id res chain seq x y z
N SER A 1 1.16 -27.98 0.05
CA SER A 1 2.15 -29.08 0.14
C SER A 1 3.17 -28.76 1.24
N TRP A 2 3.96 -29.73 1.71
CA TRP A 2 5.08 -29.48 2.65
C TRP A 2 6.06 -28.37 2.19
N PRO A 3 6.40 -28.27 0.87
CA PRO A 3 7.15 -27.14 0.31
C PRO A 3 6.55 -25.75 0.58
N ASP A 4 5.22 -25.61 0.56
CA ASP A 4 4.57 -24.31 0.77
C ASP A 4 4.66 -23.85 2.22
N ARG A 5 4.70 -24.80 3.17
CA ARG A 5 4.87 -24.50 4.60
C ARG A 5 6.28 -24.03 4.92
N PHE A 6 7.30 -24.63 4.28
CA PHE A 6 8.68 -24.17 4.41
C PHE A 6 8.90 -22.77 3.82
N ARG A 7 8.32 -22.51 2.63
CA ARG A 7 8.31 -21.17 2.03
C ARG A 7 7.67 -20.14 2.94
N TYR A 8 6.53 -20.49 3.54
CA TYR A 8 5.83 -19.64 4.50
C TYR A 8 6.66 -19.32 5.75
N VAL A 9 7.30 -20.34 6.36
CA VAL A 9 8.14 -20.13 7.55
C VAL A 9 9.37 -19.29 7.22
N HIS A 10 10.02 -19.54 6.08
CA HIS A 10 11.14 -18.74 5.62
C HIS A 10 10.73 -17.28 5.40
N GLN A 11 9.67 -17.02 4.63
CA GLN A 11 9.14 -15.68 4.39
C GLN A 11 8.76 -14.95 5.69
N ARG A 12 8.18 -15.68 6.65
CA ARG A 12 7.84 -15.12 7.96
C ARG A 12 9.07 -14.73 8.76
N LEU A 13 10.13 -15.54 8.71
CA LEU A 13 11.41 -15.21 9.35
C LEU A 13 12.05 -13.99 8.66
N THR A 14 12.05 -13.93 7.33
CA THR A 14 12.59 -12.78 6.56
C THR A 14 11.82 -11.49 6.88
N HIS A 15 10.49 -11.56 6.94
CA HIS A 15 9.64 -10.43 7.34
C HIS A 15 9.93 -9.98 8.77
N GLN A 16 10.08 -10.93 9.71
CA GLN A 16 10.43 -10.58 11.09
C GLN A 16 11.83 -9.96 11.16
N THR A 17 12.80 -10.43 10.37
CA THR A 17 14.14 -9.83 10.32
C THR A 17 14.14 -8.44 9.68
N GLU A 18 13.35 -8.18 8.64
CA GLU A 18 13.20 -6.84 8.06
C GLU A 18 12.48 -5.89 9.02
N VAL A 19 11.43 -6.36 9.70
CA VAL A 19 10.74 -5.60 10.75
C VAL A 19 11.69 -5.32 11.91
N LEU A 20 12.55 -6.27 12.29
CA LEU A 20 13.59 -6.06 13.30
C LEU A 20 14.69 -5.11 12.81
N ALA A 21 15.13 -5.20 11.56
CA ALA A 21 16.11 -4.28 10.97
C ALA A 21 15.56 -2.85 10.95
N ARG A 22 14.30 -2.65 10.53
CA ARG A 22 13.60 -1.36 10.62
C ARG A 22 13.45 -0.88 12.07
N ARG A 23 13.12 -1.78 13.01
CA ARG A 23 13.05 -1.47 14.46
C ARG A 23 14.38 -1.01 15.04
N LEU A 24 15.48 -1.54 14.52
CA LEU A 24 16.84 -1.28 15.00
C LEU A 24 17.53 -0.17 14.18
N GLY A 25 16.84 0.47 13.23
CA GLY A 25 17.39 1.54 12.39
C GLY A 25 18.45 1.08 11.39
N PHE A 26 18.48 -0.22 11.07
CA PHE A 26 19.39 -0.80 10.07
C PHE A 26 18.81 -0.77 8.65
N ASP A 27 17.83 0.09 8.37
CA ASP A 27 17.35 0.34 7.02
C ASP A 27 18.46 1.09 6.26
N ARG A 28 19.44 0.35 5.76
CA ARG A 28 20.45 0.88 4.84
C ARG A 28 19.75 1.14 3.53
N VAL A 29 19.67 2.41 3.16
CA VAL A 29 19.25 2.79 1.81
C VAL A 29 20.47 2.63 0.91
N ASP A 30 20.50 1.53 0.15
CA ASP A 30 21.58 1.26 -0.78
C ASP A 30 21.77 2.43 -1.76
N GLY A 31 23.03 2.84 -1.95
CA GLY A 31 23.39 3.93 -2.85
C GLY A 31 23.31 5.35 -2.28
N LEU A 32 22.99 5.52 -0.99
CA LEU A 32 23.11 6.81 -0.30
C LEU A 32 24.24 6.77 0.74
N GLU A 33 25.11 7.79 0.71
CA GLU A 33 26.19 7.97 1.68
C GLU A 33 26.17 9.38 2.30
N GLY A 34 26.85 9.53 3.43
CA GLY A 34 27.04 10.81 4.10
C GLY A 34 25.75 11.41 4.71
N PRO A 35 25.67 12.75 4.84
CA PRO A 35 24.59 13.42 5.57
C PRO A 35 23.18 13.16 5.02
N THR A 36 23.06 12.83 3.73
CA THR A 36 21.77 12.49 3.11
C THR A 36 21.27 11.14 3.61
N ALA A 37 22.15 10.14 3.72
CA ALA A 37 21.81 8.82 4.23
C ALA A 37 21.34 8.89 5.69
N GLU A 38 22.00 9.71 6.51
CA GLU A 38 21.60 9.96 7.90
C GLU A 38 20.20 10.56 7.99
N ARG A 39 19.91 11.60 7.18
CA ARG A 39 18.58 12.23 7.16
C ARG A 39 17.47 11.28 6.71
N VAL A 40 17.74 10.44 5.72
CA VAL A 40 16.77 9.43 5.28
C VAL A 40 16.52 8.41 6.39
N ARG A 41 17.57 7.95 7.06
CA ARG A 41 17.44 7.05 8.21
C ARG A 41 16.62 7.66 9.34
N ASP A 42 16.89 8.91 9.70
CA ASP A 42 16.17 9.63 10.75
C ASP A 42 14.68 9.80 10.39
N SER A 43 14.39 10.13 9.13
CA SER A 43 13.02 10.19 8.61
C SER A 43 12.30 8.84 8.72
N SER A 44 12.94 7.75 8.30
CA SER A 44 12.38 6.40 8.41
C SER A 44 12.11 5.99 9.86
N LEU A 45 13.03 6.29 10.78
CA LEU A 45 12.84 6.03 12.21
C LEU A 45 11.68 6.83 12.78
N ALA A 46 11.58 8.12 12.47
CA ALA A 46 10.47 8.98 12.90
C ALA A 46 9.12 8.46 12.39
N GLN A 47 9.04 8.08 11.11
CA GLN A 47 7.84 7.48 10.51
C GLN A 47 7.46 6.15 11.21
N TYR A 48 8.46 5.32 11.52
CA TYR A 48 8.24 4.08 12.25
C TYR A 48 7.66 4.31 13.66
N HIS A 49 8.22 5.27 14.39
CA HIS A 49 7.71 5.65 15.71
C HIS A 49 6.27 6.18 15.65
N ALA A 50 5.98 7.07 14.70
CA ALA A 50 4.64 7.58 14.47
C ALA A 50 3.66 6.44 14.15
N LEU A 51 4.01 5.53 13.24
CA LEU A 51 3.17 4.39 12.85
C LEU A 51 2.84 3.48 14.04
N ARG A 52 3.80 3.23 14.94
CA ARG A 52 3.57 2.37 16.12
C ARG A 52 2.59 2.97 17.12
N GLN A 53 2.57 4.30 17.24
CA GLN A 53 1.75 5.04 18.18
C GLN A 53 0.38 5.42 17.59
N TYR A 54 0.28 5.48 16.26
CA TYR A 54 -0.95 5.86 15.59
C TYR A 54 -2.08 4.86 15.83
N ARG A 55 -3.21 5.35 16.36
CA ARG A 55 -4.44 4.59 16.60
C ARG A 55 -5.59 5.34 15.94
N PRO A 56 -5.89 5.06 14.66
CA PRO A 56 -6.95 5.77 13.95
C PRO A 56 -8.31 5.47 14.61
N THR A 57 -9.11 6.50 14.79
CA THR A 57 -10.53 6.35 15.12
C THR A 57 -11.34 6.16 13.83
N PRO A 58 -12.52 5.52 13.89
CA PRO A 58 -13.38 5.40 12.72
C PRO A 58 -13.70 6.75 12.08
N LEU A 59 -13.72 6.79 10.75
CA LEU A 59 -13.91 7.99 9.94
C LEU A 59 -15.16 7.85 9.07
N SER A 60 -16.09 8.80 9.20
CA SER A 60 -17.28 8.91 8.35
C SER A 60 -16.96 9.68 7.07
N ALA A 61 -16.28 9.03 6.13
CA ALA A 61 -15.93 9.62 4.84
C ALA A 61 -15.93 8.57 3.72
N ASP A 62 -16.19 9.00 2.49
CA ASP A 62 -15.94 8.20 1.29
C ASP A 62 -14.46 8.32 0.89
N ILE A 63 -13.79 7.18 0.68
CA ILE A 63 -12.38 7.12 0.29
C ILE A 63 -12.19 6.36 -1.03
N VAL A 64 -11.08 6.65 -1.70
CA VAL A 64 -10.56 5.85 -2.82
C VAL A 64 -9.26 5.20 -2.39
N LEU A 65 -9.17 3.88 -2.55
CA LEU A 65 -7.98 3.09 -2.30
C LEU A 65 -7.36 2.66 -3.63
N LEU A 66 -6.22 3.26 -3.97
CA LEU A 66 -5.36 2.81 -5.08
C LEU A 66 -4.56 1.61 -4.59
N ARG A 67 -4.90 0.40 -5.06
CA ARG A 67 -4.30 -0.85 -4.59
C ARG A 67 -3.35 -1.43 -5.63
N ALA A 68 -2.09 -1.61 -5.27
CA ALA A 68 -1.13 -2.32 -6.10
C ALA A 68 -1.55 -3.79 -6.29
N GLU A 69 -1.51 -4.29 -7.53
CA GLU A 69 -1.89 -5.67 -7.85
C GLU A 69 -0.81 -6.68 -7.46
N GLN A 70 0.47 -6.30 -7.58
CA GLN A 70 1.56 -7.16 -7.13
C GLN A 70 1.74 -6.99 -5.64
N THR A 71 1.46 -8.07 -4.91
CA THR A 71 1.79 -8.17 -3.51
C THR A 71 3.32 -8.31 -3.37
N ALA A 72 3.89 -7.67 -2.35
CA ALA A 72 5.33 -7.67 -2.15
C ALA A 72 5.91 -9.10 -2.08
N GLU A 73 7.17 -9.28 -2.47
CA GLU A 73 7.89 -10.57 -2.39
C GLU A 73 7.85 -11.18 -0.97
N VAL A 74 7.76 -10.30 0.03
CA VAL A 74 7.48 -10.64 1.43
C VAL A 74 5.98 -10.53 1.68
N ARG A 75 5.32 -11.68 1.83
CA ARG A 75 3.87 -11.80 2.00
C ARG A 75 3.40 -11.17 3.31
N ASP A 76 2.94 -9.92 3.26
CA ASP A 76 2.16 -9.31 4.35
C ASP A 76 0.88 -10.15 4.54
N PRO A 77 0.54 -10.59 5.77
CA PRO A 77 -0.70 -11.32 6.02
C PRO A 77 -1.98 -10.55 5.63
N ARG A 78 -1.89 -9.22 5.44
CA ARG A 78 -2.98 -8.36 4.93
C ARG A 78 -2.98 -8.23 3.41
N ALA A 79 -1.99 -8.79 2.71
CA ALA A 79 -1.92 -8.76 1.25
C ALA A 79 -3.18 -9.37 0.60
N ASP A 80 -3.76 -10.37 1.25
CA ASP A 80 -4.99 -11.04 0.82
C ASP A 80 -6.26 -10.26 1.22
N ASP A 81 -6.17 -9.26 2.10
CA ASP A 81 -7.27 -8.36 2.43
C ASP A 81 -7.41 -7.30 1.33
N LEU A 82 -8.53 -7.37 0.61
CA LEU A 82 -8.89 -6.43 -0.44
C LEU A 82 -8.91 -4.97 0.07
N TYR A 83 -9.27 -4.75 1.33
CA TYR A 83 -9.39 -3.41 1.93
C TYR A 83 -8.15 -2.98 2.70
N LEU A 84 -7.10 -3.80 2.82
CA LEU A 84 -5.88 -3.50 3.58
C LEU A 84 -6.16 -2.98 5.01
N GLY A 85 -7.22 -3.49 5.66
CA GLY A 85 -7.68 -3.11 7.00
C GLY A 85 -8.59 -1.87 7.07
N TRP A 86 -8.80 -1.14 5.97
CA TRP A 86 -9.57 0.11 5.96
C TRP A 86 -11.08 -0.11 6.17
N ASN A 87 -11.63 -1.27 5.84
CA ASN A 87 -13.05 -1.59 6.05
C ASN A 87 -13.49 -1.49 7.53
N SER A 88 -12.56 -1.67 8.47
CA SER A 88 -12.83 -1.58 9.90
C SER A 88 -12.87 -0.13 10.42
N LEU A 89 -12.32 0.82 9.65
CA LEU A 89 -12.15 2.21 10.06
C LEU A 89 -13.11 3.15 9.31
N ILE A 90 -13.45 2.85 8.07
CA ILE A 90 -14.25 3.75 7.24
C ILE A 90 -15.73 3.40 7.37
N ARG A 91 -16.55 4.41 7.70
CA ARG A 91 -18.02 4.28 7.76
C ARG A 91 -18.72 4.70 6.47
N GLY A 92 -18.00 5.34 5.54
CA GLY A 92 -18.49 5.67 4.20
C GLY A 92 -18.14 4.57 3.17
N ARG A 93 -18.21 4.93 1.89
CA ARG A 93 -17.89 4.04 0.78
C ARG A 93 -16.37 3.96 0.58
N ILE A 94 -15.87 2.75 0.35
CA ILE A 94 -14.49 2.51 -0.09
C ILE A 94 -14.54 2.08 -1.55
N ARG A 95 -14.02 2.92 -2.46
CA ARG A 95 -13.82 2.55 -3.87
C ARG A 95 -12.39 2.08 -4.07
N ILE A 96 -12.22 0.87 -4.59
CA ILE A 96 -10.89 0.30 -4.85
C ILE A 96 -10.58 0.46 -6.34
N LEU A 97 -9.39 0.99 -6.63
CA LEU A 97 -8.85 1.13 -7.97
C LEU A 97 -7.55 0.32 -8.05
N PRO A 98 -7.53 -0.85 -8.71
CA PRO A 98 -6.31 -1.63 -8.86
C PRO A 98 -5.31 -0.91 -9.76
N ILE A 99 -4.03 -0.98 -9.41
CA ILE A 99 -2.92 -0.42 -10.18
C ILE A 99 -1.89 -1.52 -10.38
N THR A 100 -1.57 -1.81 -11.64
CA THR A 100 -0.54 -2.80 -11.97
C THR A 100 0.83 -2.39 -11.44
N GLY A 101 1.55 -3.35 -10.87
CA GLY A 101 2.87 -3.15 -10.26
C GLY A 101 2.87 -3.41 -8.76
N SER A 102 4.06 -3.27 -8.16
CA SER A 102 4.29 -3.43 -6.72
C SER A 102 4.00 -2.13 -5.95
N HIS A 103 4.01 -2.19 -4.62
CA HIS A 103 3.78 -1.02 -3.75
C HIS A 103 4.65 0.20 -4.11
N THR A 104 5.93 -0.02 -4.43
CA THR A 104 6.83 1.03 -4.91
C THR A 104 6.76 1.20 -6.43
N GLY A 105 6.47 0.12 -7.15
CA GLY A 105 6.34 0.07 -8.61
C GLY A 105 5.24 0.98 -9.19
N ILE A 106 4.21 1.31 -8.40
CA ILE A 106 3.15 2.24 -8.86
C ILE A 106 3.66 3.67 -9.09
N PHE A 107 4.79 4.05 -8.48
CA PHE A 107 5.33 5.42 -8.55
C PHE A 107 6.48 5.59 -9.54
N VAL A 108 6.76 4.59 -10.39
CA VAL A 108 7.87 4.64 -11.35
C VAL A 108 7.41 4.33 -12.77
N GLY A 109 8.16 4.85 -13.74
CA GLY A 109 7.94 4.58 -15.16
C GLY A 109 6.55 4.94 -15.65
N GLU A 110 5.94 4.04 -16.41
CA GLU A 110 4.62 4.27 -17.02
C GLU A 110 3.47 4.25 -16.01
N ASN A 111 3.65 3.59 -14.86
CA ASN A 111 2.61 3.46 -13.84
C ASN A 111 2.24 4.81 -13.21
N VAL A 112 3.14 5.80 -13.24
CA VAL A 112 2.84 7.16 -12.79
C VAL A 112 1.65 7.76 -13.56
N ARG A 113 1.55 7.49 -14.86
CA ARG A 113 0.42 7.96 -15.68
C ARG A 113 -0.88 7.27 -15.29
N THR A 114 -0.82 5.97 -15.01
CA THR A 114 -1.97 5.19 -14.52
C THR A 114 -2.46 5.69 -13.17
N VAL A 115 -1.54 5.94 -12.21
CA VAL A 115 -1.87 6.52 -10.91
C VAL A 115 -2.49 7.91 -11.07
N ALA A 116 -1.91 8.77 -11.90
CA ALA A 116 -2.43 10.11 -12.15
C ALA A 116 -3.85 10.07 -12.74
N ALA A 117 -4.09 9.20 -13.74
CA ALA A 117 -5.42 9.02 -14.32
C ALA A 117 -6.45 8.51 -13.29
N ALA A 118 -6.04 7.58 -12.43
CA ALA A 118 -6.90 7.04 -11.37
C ALA A 118 -7.26 8.10 -10.31
N ILE A 119 -6.32 8.98 -9.95
CA ILE A 119 -6.57 10.12 -9.07
C ILE A 119 -7.55 11.10 -9.72
N GLN A 120 -7.33 11.47 -10.99
CA GLN A 120 -8.24 12.38 -11.71
C GLN A 120 -9.66 11.81 -11.77
N LEU A 121 -9.81 10.53 -12.13
CA LEU A 121 -11.10 9.85 -12.14
C LEU A 121 -11.79 9.92 -10.76
N ALA A 122 -11.04 9.71 -9.68
CA ALA A 122 -11.57 9.77 -8.32
C ALA A 122 -12.05 11.18 -7.93
N LEU A 123 -11.36 12.21 -8.38
CA LEU A 123 -11.71 13.61 -8.13
C LEU A 123 -12.91 14.04 -8.99
N ASP A 124 -12.92 13.70 -10.28
CA ASP A 124 -13.99 14.04 -11.20
C ASP A 124 -15.31 13.34 -10.83
N THR A 125 -15.25 12.11 -10.29
CA THR A 125 -16.45 11.41 -9.78
C THR A 125 -17.06 12.11 -8.56
N LYS A 126 -16.28 12.89 -7.79
CA LYS A 126 -16.85 13.75 -6.73
C LYS A 126 -17.47 15.02 -7.28
N ALA A 127 -16.97 15.55 -8.39
CA ALA A 127 -17.49 16.76 -9.04
C ALA A 127 -18.74 16.49 -9.90
N ALA A 128 -18.84 15.31 -10.51
CA ALA A 128 -19.97 14.85 -11.30
C ALA A 128 -20.57 13.61 -10.61
N GLY A 129 -21.76 13.73 -10.02
CA GLY A 129 -22.47 12.61 -9.42
C GLY A 129 -22.35 11.33 -10.27
N THR A 130 -21.70 10.31 -9.70
CA THR A 130 -21.52 8.95 -10.20
C THR A 130 -21.37 8.83 -11.73
N ARG A 131 -20.18 9.13 -12.27
CA ARG A 131 -19.77 8.55 -13.55
C ARG A 131 -19.02 7.23 -13.32
N SER A 132 -19.49 6.21 -14.02
CA SER A 132 -19.09 4.80 -13.91
C SER A 132 -17.72 4.55 -14.57
N LEU A 133 -16.99 3.55 -14.07
CA LEU A 133 -15.80 2.96 -14.71
C LEU A 133 -16.11 2.27 -16.06
N ALA A 134 -17.33 2.36 -16.57
CA ALA A 134 -17.74 1.76 -17.84
C ALA A 134 -17.08 2.40 -19.07
N ASP A 135 -16.54 3.61 -18.94
CA ASP A 135 -15.89 4.32 -20.04
C ASP A 135 -14.46 3.82 -20.35
N PHE A 136 -13.88 2.98 -19.47
CA PHE A 136 -12.57 2.38 -19.66
C PHE A 136 -12.59 0.91 -19.18
N GLY A 137 -13.09 -0.01 -20.02
CA GLY A 137 -12.88 -1.47 -19.92
C GLY A 137 -13.30 -2.16 -18.59
N GLN A 138 -14.44 -2.86 -18.62
CA GLN A 138 -15.11 -3.54 -17.48
C GLN A 138 -14.61 -5.00 -17.23
N PRO A 139 -14.93 -5.71 -16.10
CA PRO A 139 -16.09 -5.49 -15.20
C PRO A 139 -15.96 -5.69 -13.66
N VAL A 140 -16.96 -5.05 -12.99
CA VAL A 140 -17.70 -5.31 -11.72
C VAL A 140 -17.47 -6.61 -10.93
N ILE A 141 -17.39 -6.50 -9.58
CA ILE A 141 -18.09 -7.39 -8.61
C ILE A 141 -18.62 -6.57 -7.41
N THR A 142 -19.93 -6.68 -7.14
CA THR A 142 -20.63 -6.21 -5.93
C THR A 142 -21.32 -7.40 -5.25
N ARG A 143 -21.17 -7.52 -3.94
CA ARG A 143 -22.18 -8.04 -3.00
C ARG A 143 -22.06 -7.27 -1.69
#